data_AF-A0A0D4C201-F1
#
_entry.id   AF-A0A0D4C201-F1
#
_cell.length_a   1.000
_cell.length_b   1.000
_cell.length_c   1.000
_cell.angle_alpha   90.00
_cell.angle_beta   90.00
_cell.angle_gamma   90.00
#
_symmetry.space_group_name_H-M   'P 1'
#
loop_
_entity.id
_entity.type
_entity.pdbx_description
1 polymer ?
#
loop_
_entity_poly.entity_id
_entity_poly.type
_entity_poly.pdbx_seq_one_letter_code
_entity_poly.pdbx_strand_id
1 'polypeptide(L)' 'MSAAYVRRYYGVPAKRGVRVTVEGRPGVIVSFPEQYIGVRLDGEKRTSRCHPTWGVEYPEPTELESK' A
#
# COMPACT_ATOMS: atom_id res chain seq x y z
N MET A 1 -9.38 3.86 8.85
CA MET A 1 -9.44 5.06 7.97
C MET A 1 -9.65 4.61 6.53
N SER A 2 -9.86 5.54 5.60
CA SER A 2 -10.04 5.22 4.18
C SER A 2 -8.72 5.31 3.42
N ALA A 3 -8.63 4.60 2.30
CA ALA A 3 -7.53 4.74 1.35
C ALA A 3 -7.37 6.21 0.89
N ALA A 4 -8.48 6.91 0.69
CA ALA A 4 -8.49 8.31 0.27
C ALA A 4 -7.83 9.24 1.29
N TYR A 5 -8.05 9.01 2.59
CA TYR A 5 -7.37 9.77 3.64
C TYR A 5 -5.85 9.58 3.58
N VAL A 6 -5.39 8.33 3.53
CA VAL A 6 -3.95 8.01 3.50
C VAL A 6 -3.27 8.61 2.28
N ARG A 7 -3.90 8.53 1.10
CA ARG A 7 -3.37 9.18 -0.12
C ARG A 7 -3.27 10.70 0.02
N ARG A 8 -4.30 11.35 0.54
CA ARG A 8 -4.32 12.81 0.70
C ARG A 8 -3.33 13.29 1.76
N TYR A 9 -3.20 12.54 2.86
CA TYR A 9 -2.36 12.92 4.00
C TYR A 9 -0.88 12.69 3.72
N TYR A 10 -0.51 11.56 3.12
CA TYR A 10 0.90 11.19 2.87
C TYR A 10 1.36 11.43 1.43
N GLY A 11 0.47 11.76 0.49
CA GLY A 11 0.83 11.96 -0.92
C GLY A 11 1.24 10.67 -1.67
N VAL A 12 0.89 9.49 -1.14
CA VAL A 12 1.27 8.20 -1.72
C VAL A 12 0.15 7.62 -2.59
N PRO A 13 0.45 6.82 -3.63
CA PRO A 13 -0.57 6.18 -4.49
C PRO A 13 -1.21 4.94 -3.85
N ALA A 14 -1.42 4.93 -2.53
CA ALA A 14 -1.95 3.77 -1.81
C ALA A 14 -3.42 3.47 -2.16
N LYS A 15 -3.69 2.28 -2.70
CA LYS A 15 -5.03 1.75 -2.99
C LYS A 15 -5.13 0.28 -2.51
N ARG A 16 -6.33 -0.19 -2.12
CA ARG A 16 -6.54 -1.62 -1.82
C ARG A 16 -6.34 -2.42 -3.10
N GLY A 17 -5.71 -3.59 -2.99
CA GLY A 17 -5.40 -4.47 -4.12
C GLY A 17 -4.13 -4.11 -4.88
N VAL A 18 -3.46 -3.00 -4.54
CA VAL A 18 -2.19 -2.62 -5.15
C VAL A 18 -1.06 -3.48 -4.60
N ARG A 19 -0.18 -3.93 -5.50
CA ARG A 19 1.08 -4.59 -5.17
C ARG A 19 2.09 -3.57 -4.71
N VAL A 20 2.77 -3.84 -3.61
CA VAL A 20 3.84 -3.00 -3.06
C VAL A 20 4.99 -3.89 -2.61
N THR A 21 6.18 -3.32 -2.49
CA THR A 21 7.32 -3.97 -1.84
C THR A 21 7.57 -3.27 -0.51
N VAL A 22 7.53 -4.00 0.60
CA VAL A 22 7.82 -3.49 1.94
C VAL A 22 9.17 -4.06 2.38
N GLU A 23 10.19 -3.20 2.52
CA GLU A 23 11.54 -3.59 2.95
C GLU A 23 12.11 -4.77 2.14
N GLY A 24 11.95 -4.72 0.81
CA GLY A 24 12.37 -5.80 -0.10
C GLY A 24 11.43 -7.01 -0.15
N ARG A 25 10.31 -6.99 0.59
CA ARG A 25 9.34 -8.09 0.64
C ARG A 25 8.07 -7.73 -0.13
N PRO A 26 7.73 -8.45 -1.21
CA PRO A 26 6.54 -8.15 -1.98
C PRO A 26 5.25 -8.48 -1.20
N GLY A 27 4.20 -7.69 -1.42
CA GLY A 27 2.91 -7.85 -0.78
C GLY A 27 1.78 -7.09 -1.46
N VAL A 28 0.57 -7.20 -0.92
CA VAL A 28 -0.64 -6.51 -1.41
C VAL A 28 -1.24 -5.66 -0.30
N ILE A 29 -1.61 -4.41 -0.60
CA ILE A 29 -2.37 -3.58 0.34
C ILE A 29 -3.79 -4.15 0.47
N VAL A 30 -4.12 -4.65 1.64
CA VAL A 30 -5.42 -5.26 1.95
C VAL A 30 -6.28 -4.44 2.90
N SER A 31 -5.73 -3.47 3.62
CA SER A 31 -6.50 -2.62 4.54
C SER A 31 -5.82 -1.29 4.84
N PHE A 32 -6.55 -0.39 5.53
CA PHE A 32 -6.09 0.94 5.94
C PHE A 32 -6.43 1.20 7.42
N PRO A 33 -5.74 0.52 8.37
CA PRO A 33 -5.93 0.74 9.79
C PRO A 33 -5.31 2.08 10.21
N GLU A 34 -6.12 3.00 10.73
CA GLU A 34 -5.65 4.33 11.18
C GLU A 34 -4.77 5.02 10.11
N GLN A 35 -3.60 5.56 10.49
CA GLN A 35 -2.65 6.18 9.56
C GLN A 35 -1.73 5.19 8.82
N TYR A 36 -1.96 3.88 8.93
CA TYR A 36 -1.11 2.84 8.34
C TYR A 36 -1.75 2.19 7.12
N ILE A 37 -0.93 1.54 6.30
CA ILE A 37 -1.38 0.55 5.32
C ILE A 37 -1.24 -0.85 5.91
N GLY A 38 -2.25 -1.68 5.71
CA GLY A 38 -2.19 -3.10 6.02
C GLY A 38 -1.75 -3.86 4.77
N VAL A 39 -0.56 -4.46 4.81
CA VAL A 39 0.01 -5.22 3.71
C VAL A 39 -0.01 -6.70 4.04
N ARG A 40 -0.56 -7.52 3.13
CA ARG A 40 -0.42 -8.96 3.16
C ARG A 40 0.83 -9.32 2.36
N LEU A 41 1.91 -9.67 3.06
CA LEU A 41 3.15 -10.10 2.42
C LEU A 41 2.98 -11.47 1.79
N ASP A 42 3.69 -11.72 0.70
CA ASP A 42 3.63 -12.99 0.00
C ASP A 42 4.14 -14.13 0.88
N GLY A 43 3.41 -15.24 0.89
CA GLY A 43 3.69 -16.39 1.75
C GLY A 43 3.23 -16.21 3.21
N GLU A 44 2.76 -15.03 3.61
CA GLU A 44 2.22 -14.82 4.96
C GLU A 44 0.70 -14.93 5.01
N LYS A 45 0.18 -15.45 6.12
CA LYS A 45 -1.26 -15.46 6.42
C LYS A 45 -1.72 -14.24 7.21
N ARG A 46 -0.79 -13.45 7.74
CA ARG A 46 -1.07 -12.28 8.58
C ARG A 46 -0.90 -11.01 7.79
N THR A 47 -1.64 -9.98 8.19
CA THR A 47 -1.49 -8.63 7.63
C THR A 47 -0.55 -7.85 8.51
N SER A 48 0.51 -7.31 7.92
CA SER A 48 1.48 -6.45 8.58
C SER A 48 1.04 -4.99 8.47
N ARG A 49 1.20 -4.22 9.54
CA ARG A 49 0.95 -2.78 9.53
C ARG A 49 2.25 -2.10 9.10
N CYS A 50 2.19 -1.28 8.06
CA CYS A 50 3.33 -0.58 7.51
C CYS A 50 3.04 0.92 7.45
N HIS A 51 4.05 1.75 7.72
CA HIS A 51 3.91 3.19 7.57
C HIS A 51 3.85 3.52 6.07
N PRO A 52 2.90 4.34 5.60
CA PRO A 52 2.69 4.52 4.16
C PRO A 52 3.89 5.09 3.40
N THR A 53 4.82 5.77 4.07
CA THR A 53 5.98 6.42 3.45
C THR A 53 7.32 5.77 3.78
N TRP A 54 7.38 4.78 4.67
CA TRP A 54 8.65 4.22 5.13
C TRP A 54 8.83 2.80 4.61
N GLY A 55 9.82 2.62 3.75
CA GLY A 55 10.23 1.30 3.28
C GLY A 55 9.17 0.64 2.42
N VAL A 56 8.25 1.42 1.86
CA VAL A 56 7.19 0.96 0.95
C VAL A 56 7.49 1.51 -0.43
N GLU A 57 7.72 0.61 -1.37
CA GLU A 57 7.81 0.92 -2.79
C GLU A 57 6.43 0.68 -3.40
N TYR A 58 5.86 1.76 -3.93
CA TYR A 58 4.62 1.70 -4.69
C TYR A 58 4.94 1.45 -6.16
N PRO A 59 4.04 0.80 -6.92
CA PRO A 59 4.23 0.68 -8.34
C PRO A 59 4.14 2.08 -8.93
N GLU A 60 5.01 2.35 -9.91
CA GLU A 60 4.89 3.54 -10.73
C GLU A 60 3.45 3.62 -11.28
N PRO A 61 2.85 4.81 -11.32
CA PRO A 61 1.55 5.01 -11.94
C PRO A 61 1.69 4.66 -13.43
N THR A 62 1.47 3.39 -13.74
CA THR A 62 1.48 2.91 -15.10
C THR A 62 0.29 3.58 -15.79
N GLU A 63 0.53 4.26 -16.90
CA GLU A 63 -0.42 5.06 -17.69
C GLU A 63 -1.59 4.24 -18.31
N LEU A 64 -2.04 3.16 -17.68
CA LEU A 64 -3.10 2.28 -18.17
C LEU A 64 -4.51 2.73 -17.76
N GLU A 65 -4.67 3.84 -17.01
CA GLU A 65 -5.97 4.47 -16.74
C GLU A 65 -6.30 5.62 -17.73
N SER A 66 -5.74 5.59 -18.95
CA SER A 66 -6.19 6.42 -20.09
C SER A 66 -6.87 5.54 -21.13
N LYS A 67 -8.14 5.16 -20.92
CA LYS A 67 -9.02 4.73 -22.01
C LYS A 67 -10.50 4.90 -21.67
#